data_AF-A0A644Z5A3-F1
#
_entry.id   AF-A0A644Z5A3-F1
#
_cell.length_a   1.000
_cell.length_b   1.000
_cell.length_c   1.000
_cell.angle_alpha   90.00
_cell.angle_beta   90.00
_cell.angle_gamma   90.00
#
_symmetry.space_group_name_H-M   'P 1'
#
loop_
_entity.id
_entity.type
_entity.pdbx_description
1 polymer ?
#
loop_
_entity_poly.entity_id
_entity_poly.type
_entity_poly.pdbx_seq_one_letter_code
_entity_poly.pdbx_strand_id
1 'polypeptide(L)'
;MKNQIYGCDVCQLLCPKNKKILEKKTNEDYKILELNLEELLKISNAEFEQKYSSMSGSWRGKNVWKRNALISIANLKLVSLFEDVENELDNPSDMIKTYAYWALMELDSKKTSDILNKRYDYENDIIKCEILKLLEVYHDSGNM
;
A
#
# COMPACT_ATOMS: atom_id res chain seq x y z
N MET A 1 6.73 7.03 -4.06
CA MET A 1 6.34 7.11 -2.63
C MET A 1 7.11 6.03 -1.90
N LYS A 2 7.66 6.31 -0.72
CA LYS A 2 8.34 5.30 0.11
C LYS A 2 7.36 4.73 1.13
N ASN A 3 6.79 5.60 1.96
CA ASN A 3 5.86 5.25 3.04
C ASN A 3 4.71 6.26 3.18
N GLN A 4 4.50 7.12 2.17
CA GLN A 4 3.43 8.12 2.20
C GLN A 4 2.10 7.48 1.81
N ILE A 5 1.11 7.62 2.69
CA ILE A 5 -0.27 7.19 2.41
C ILE A 5 -1.07 8.27 1.67
N TYR A 6 -0.78 9.54 1.92
CA TYR A 6 -1.43 10.65 1.25
C TYR A 6 -0.49 11.85 1.13
N GLY A 7 -0.59 12.58 0.01
CA GLY A 7 0.21 13.79 -0.24
C GLY A 7 1.70 13.52 -0.49
N CYS A 8 2.43 14.61 -0.76
CA CYS A 8 3.88 14.61 -0.88
C CYS A 8 4.41 16.03 -0.66
N ASP A 9 5.17 16.22 0.42
CA ASP A 9 5.73 17.53 0.78
C ASP A 9 7.23 17.65 0.52
N VAL A 10 7.83 16.69 -0.19
CA VAL A 10 9.28 16.68 -0.47
C VAL A 10 9.75 17.98 -1.12
N CYS A 11 8.96 18.53 -2.06
CA CYS A 11 9.28 19.81 -2.71
C CYS A 11 9.23 20.99 -1.73
N GLN A 12 8.36 20.94 -0.71
CA GLN A 12 8.27 21.98 0.32
C GLN A 12 9.37 21.85 1.37
N LEU A 13 9.71 20.61 1.77
CA LEU A 13 10.76 20.30 2.74
C LEU A 13 12.14 20.71 2.25
N LEU A 14 12.41 20.55 0.94
CA LEU A 14 13.68 20.93 0.33
C LEU A 14 13.75 22.41 -0.06
N CYS A 15 12.64 23.15 0.02
CA CYS A 15 12.59 24.55 -0.39
C CYS A 15 13.34 25.46 0.61
N PRO A 16 14.38 26.21 0.18
CA PRO A 16 15.13 27.10 1.07
C PRO A 16 14.27 28.17 1.74
N LYS A 17 13.19 28.60 1.07
CA LYS A 17 12.25 29.61 1.60
C LYS A 17 11.48 29.10 2.82
N ASN A 18 11.29 27.79 2.95
CA ASN A 18 10.52 27.18 4.04
C ASN A 18 11.38 26.81 5.26
N LYS A 19 12.72 26.80 5.13
CA LYS A 19 13.65 26.32 6.17
C LYS A 19 13.38 26.94 7.55
N LYS A 20 13.28 28.27 7.63
CA LYS A 20 13.05 29.00 8.89
C LYS A 20 11.69 28.71 9.53
N ILE A 21 10.69 28.30 8.75
CA ILE A 21 9.35 28.02 9.25
C ILE A 21 9.27 26.58 9.76
N LEU A 22 9.86 25.63 9.01
CA LEU A 22 9.88 24.21 9.37
C LEU A 22 10.69 23.90 10.64
N GLU A 23 11.65 24.75 11.01
CA GLU A 23 12.43 24.63 12.25
C GLU A 23 11.66 25.10 13.49
N LYS A 24 10.51 25.77 13.33
CA LYS A 24 9.72 26.23 14.48
C LYS A 24 8.96 25.05 15.10
N LYS A 25 9.01 24.97 16.42
CA LYS A 25 8.14 24.05 17.17
C LYS A 25 6.70 24.52 17.07
N THR A 26 5.81 23.58 16.79
CA THR A 26 4.36 23.73 16.84
C THR A 26 3.82 23.05 18.09
N ASN A 27 2.71 23.58 18.61
CA ASN A 27 1.99 23.00 19.75
C ASN A 27 0.84 22.09 19.29
N GLU A 28 0.70 21.87 17.97
CA GLU A 28 -0.33 21.00 17.40
C GLU A 28 0.02 19.52 17.64
N ASP A 29 -0.99 18.74 18.06
CA ASP A 29 -0.89 17.29 18.20
C ASP A 29 -1.22 16.63 16.84
N TYR A 30 -0.21 16.03 16.22
CA TYR A 30 -0.34 15.34 14.94
C TYR A 30 -0.50 13.83 15.06
N LYS A 31 -0.85 13.28 16.24
CA LYS A 31 -1.04 11.83 16.40
C LYS A 31 -2.03 11.21 15.42
N ILE A 32 -3.05 11.95 14.97
CA ILE A 32 -3.99 11.47 13.96
C ILE A 32 -3.33 11.22 12.58
N LEU A 33 -2.13 11.80 12.35
CA LEU A 33 -1.32 11.55 11.15
C LEU A 33 -0.45 10.28 11.28
N GLU A 34 -0.33 9.70 12.48
CA GLU A 34 0.35 8.42 12.68
C GLU A 34 -0.59 7.29 12.23
N LEU A 35 -0.36 6.80 11.02
CA LEU A 35 -1.16 5.74 10.42
C LEU A 35 -0.53 4.39 10.68
N ASN A 36 -1.36 3.43 11.11
CA ASN A 36 -0.98 2.03 11.21
C ASN A 36 -1.32 1.31 9.90
N LEU A 37 -0.31 0.74 9.24
CA LEU A 37 -0.49 0.07 7.93
C LEU A 37 -1.36 -1.18 8.04
N GLU A 38 -1.20 -1.97 9.10
CA GLU A 38 -2.01 -3.17 9.36
C GLU A 38 -3.49 -2.79 9.56
N GLU A 39 -3.75 -1.72 10.32
CA GLU A 39 -5.09 -1.17 10.51
C GLU A 39 -5.70 -0.77 9.15
N LEU A 40 -4.95 -0.07 8.30
CA LEU A 40 -5.45 0.35 6.98
C LEU A 40 -5.79 -0.82 6.05
N LEU A 41 -5.15 -1.97 6.21
CA LEU A 41 -5.57 -3.20 5.51
C LEU A 41 -6.89 -3.73 6.10
N LYS A 42 -7.06 -3.73 7.42
CA LYS A 42 -8.23 -4.37 8.05
C LYS A 42 -9.47 -3.49 8.14
N ILE A 43 -9.31 -2.17 8.01
CA ILE A 43 -10.38 -1.20 8.29
C ILE A 43 -11.61 -1.35 7.38
N SER A 44 -12.80 -1.34 7.98
CA SER A 44 -14.07 -1.29 7.27
C SER A 44 -14.35 0.10 6.68
N ASN A 45 -15.37 0.22 5.81
CA ASN A 45 -15.79 1.54 5.30
C ASN A 45 -16.32 2.43 6.44
N ALA A 46 -17.07 1.85 7.37
CA ALA A 46 -17.67 2.58 8.49
C ALA A 46 -16.60 3.11 9.45
N GLU A 47 -15.62 2.29 9.81
CA GLU A 47 -14.50 2.70 10.66
C GLU A 47 -13.61 3.74 9.98
N PHE A 48 -13.37 3.60 8.67
CA PHE A 48 -12.60 4.61 7.92
C PHE A 48 -13.30 5.96 7.92
N GLU A 49 -14.61 5.99 7.67
CA GLU A 49 -15.39 7.23 7.72
C GLU A 49 -15.38 7.82 9.13
N GLN A 50 -15.61 6.99 10.15
CA GLN A 50 -15.61 7.46 11.54
C GLN A 50 -14.25 8.07 11.95
N LYS A 51 -13.15 7.46 11.53
CA LYS A 51 -11.80 7.85 11.96
C LYS A 51 -11.18 8.95 11.11
N TYR A 52 -11.42 8.95 9.80
CA TYR A 52 -10.67 9.77 8.84
C TYR A 52 -11.53 10.76 8.04
N SER A 53 -12.87 10.79 8.17
CA SER A 53 -13.74 11.69 7.40
C SER A 53 -13.40 13.18 7.52
N SER A 54 -12.92 13.62 8.69
CA SER A 54 -12.50 15.00 8.92
C SER A 54 -11.20 15.39 8.22
N MET A 55 -10.42 14.40 7.74
CA MET A 55 -9.15 14.64 7.07
C MET A 55 -9.36 14.91 5.58
N SER A 56 -8.68 15.92 5.05
CA SER A 56 -8.76 16.24 3.61
C SER A 56 -8.38 15.09 2.69
N GLY A 57 -7.56 14.14 3.15
CA GLY A 57 -7.15 12.99 2.35
C GLY A 57 -8.20 11.89 2.20
N SER A 58 -9.27 11.89 2.99
CA SER A 58 -10.29 10.84 2.98
C SER A 58 -11.28 10.93 1.82
N TRP A 59 -11.30 12.03 1.07
CA TRP A 59 -12.33 12.33 0.07
C TRP A 59 -12.47 11.33 -1.08
N ARG A 60 -11.43 10.52 -1.36
CA ARG A 60 -11.47 9.43 -2.35
C ARG A 60 -11.76 8.06 -1.75
N GLY A 61 -12.06 8.01 -0.46
CA GLY A 61 -12.35 6.80 0.29
C GLY A 61 -11.13 5.93 0.61
N LYS A 62 -11.39 4.86 1.36
CA LYS A 62 -10.36 4.01 1.96
C LYS A 62 -9.50 3.26 0.95
N ASN A 63 -10.03 2.90 -0.22
CA ASN A 63 -9.31 2.01 -1.15
C ASN A 63 -8.03 2.66 -1.71
N VAL A 64 -8.01 3.99 -1.87
CA VAL A 64 -6.79 4.71 -2.27
C VAL A 64 -5.73 4.61 -1.17
N TRP A 65 -6.14 4.74 0.10
CA TRP A 65 -5.25 4.65 1.25
C TRP A 65 -4.74 3.22 1.45
N LYS A 66 -5.64 2.22 1.37
CA LYS A 66 -5.29 0.80 1.44
C LYS A 66 -4.28 0.42 0.34
N ARG A 67 -4.51 0.84 -0.91
CA ARG A 67 -3.54 0.65 -2.00
C ARG A 67 -2.18 1.26 -1.65
N ASN A 68 -2.15 2.49 -1.13
CA ASN A 68 -0.90 3.13 -0.73
C ASN A 68 -0.24 2.45 0.48
N ALA A 69 -1.02 1.83 1.36
CA ALA A 69 -0.51 1.00 2.44
C ALA A 69 0.19 -0.24 1.89
N LEU A 70 -0.42 -0.97 0.94
CA LEU A 70 0.21 -2.09 0.24
C LEU A 70 1.55 -1.68 -0.42
N ILE A 71 1.55 -0.54 -1.11
CA ILE A 71 2.77 0.04 -1.70
C ILE A 71 3.83 0.31 -0.63
N SER A 72 3.44 0.92 0.48
CA SER A 72 4.35 1.27 1.58
C SER A 72 4.92 0.04 2.27
N ILE A 73 4.10 -0.99 2.51
CA ILE A 73 4.50 -2.27 3.10
C ILE A 73 5.60 -2.93 2.26
N ALA A 74 5.38 -3.01 0.94
CA ALA A 74 6.35 -3.57 0.01
C ALA A 74 7.66 -2.75 -0.05
N ASN A 75 7.55 -1.42 -0.16
CA ASN A 75 8.72 -0.54 -0.22
C ASN A 75 9.57 -0.56 1.06
N LEU A 76 8.92 -0.77 2.21
CA LEU A 76 9.59 -0.89 3.51
C LEU A 76 10.02 -2.33 3.83
N LYS A 77 9.72 -3.30 2.95
CA LYS A 77 10.04 -4.72 3.13
C LYS A 77 9.52 -5.30 4.46
N LEU A 78 8.28 -4.94 4.83
CA LEU A 78 7.65 -5.39 6.08
C LEU A 78 7.11 -6.82 5.94
N VAL A 79 8.01 -7.80 5.92
CA VAL A 79 7.68 -9.24 5.79
C VAL A 79 6.75 -9.72 6.92
N SER A 80 6.76 -9.07 8.08
CA SER A 80 5.84 -9.36 9.19
C SER A 80 4.36 -9.17 8.84
N LEU A 81 4.04 -8.40 7.80
CA LEU A 81 2.67 -8.15 7.33
C LEU A 81 2.31 -9.00 6.10
N PHE A 82 3.11 -10.02 5.75
CA PHE A 82 2.87 -10.85 4.56
C PHE A 82 1.47 -11.47 4.57
N GLU A 83 1.04 -12.05 5.69
CA GLU A 83 -0.28 -12.67 5.81
C GLU A 83 -1.42 -11.65 5.70
N ASP A 84 -1.25 -10.45 6.24
CA ASP A 84 -2.22 -9.37 6.11
C ASP A 84 -2.37 -8.91 4.65
N VAL A 85 -1.27 -8.86 3.90
CA VAL A 85 -1.29 -8.59 2.46
C VAL A 85 -1.92 -9.75 1.68
N GLU A 86 -1.62 -11.00 2.06
CA GLU A 86 -2.19 -12.20 1.42
C GLU A 86 -3.71 -12.25 1.55
N ASN A 87 -4.26 -11.83 2.69
CA ASN A 87 -5.71 -11.72 2.89
C ASN A 87 -6.38 -10.73 1.91
N GLU A 88 -5.66 -9.73 1.39
CA GLU A 88 -6.20 -8.79 0.41
C GLU A 88 -6.34 -9.37 -1.00
N LEU A 89 -5.87 -10.59 -1.24
CA LEU A 89 -6.12 -11.31 -2.50
C LEU A 89 -7.59 -11.72 -2.66
N ASP A 90 -8.35 -11.76 -1.57
CA ASP A 90 -9.80 -12.00 -1.59
C ASP A 90 -10.62 -10.69 -1.64
N ASN A 91 -9.96 -9.54 -1.81
CA ASN A 91 -10.65 -8.25 -1.89
C ASN A 91 -11.50 -8.16 -3.17
N PRO A 92 -12.74 -7.64 -3.12
CA PRO A 92 -13.58 -7.49 -4.30
C PRO A 92 -13.04 -6.47 -5.32
N SER A 93 -12.11 -5.60 -4.92
CA SER A 93 -11.50 -4.62 -5.81
C SER A 93 -10.30 -5.21 -6.53
N ASP A 94 -10.40 -5.30 -7.86
CA ASP A 94 -9.28 -5.75 -8.71
C ASP A 94 -8.02 -4.89 -8.50
N MET A 95 -8.18 -3.57 -8.33
CA MET A 95 -7.07 -2.68 -7.99
C MET A 95 -6.35 -3.16 -6.72
N ILE A 96 -7.08 -3.47 -5.65
CA ILE A 96 -6.45 -3.91 -4.40
C ILE A 96 -5.74 -5.25 -4.59
N LYS A 97 -6.38 -6.22 -5.26
CA LYS A 97 -5.76 -7.51 -5.56
C LYS A 97 -4.47 -7.37 -6.37
N THR A 98 -4.45 -6.54 -7.41
CA THR A 98 -3.25 -6.28 -8.22
C THR A 98 -2.09 -5.77 -7.36
N TYR A 99 -2.34 -4.77 -6.51
CA TYR A 99 -1.29 -4.22 -5.64
C TYR A 99 -0.89 -5.17 -4.52
N ALA A 100 -1.80 -6.04 -4.07
CA ALA A 100 -1.50 -7.08 -3.08
C ALA A 100 -0.57 -8.14 -3.70
N TYR A 101 -0.87 -8.67 -4.89
CA TYR A 101 0.03 -9.59 -5.60
C TYR A 101 1.41 -8.98 -5.84
N TRP A 102 1.48 -7.73 -6.31
CA TRP A 102 2.75 -7.04 -6.49
C TRP A 102 3.50 -6.88 -5.15
N ALA A 103 2.80 -6.49 -4.07
CA ALA A 103 3.41 -6.33 -2.77
C ALA A 103 3.95 -7.66 -2.22
N LEU A 104 3.24 -8.77 -2.40
CA LEU A 104 3.72 -10.11 -2.01
C LEU A 104 4.99 -10.50 -2.79
N MET A 105 5.03 -10.24 -4.11
CA MET A 105 6.23 -10.50 -4.91
C MET A 105 7.45 -9.72 -4.41
N GLU A 106 7.23 -8.47 -3.98
CA GLU A 106 8.28 -7.62 -3.40
C GLU A 106 8.74 -8.11 -2.01
N LEU A 107 7.87 -8.78 -1.24
CA LEU A 107 8.16 -9.28 0.10
C LEU A 107 8.83 -10.67 0.07
N ASP A 108 8.31 -11.59 -0.74
CA ASP A 108 8.83 -12.94 -0.93
C ASP A 108 8.37 -13.48 -2.30
N SER A 109 9.20 -13.30 -3.33
CA SER A 109 8.91 -13.71 -4.71
C SER A 109 8.68 -15.22 -4.85
N LYS A 110 9.43 -16.03 -4.12
CA LYS A 110 9.38 -17.48 -4.20
C LYS A 110 8.08 -18.02 -3.63
N LYS A 111 7.73 -17.63 -2.39
CA LYS A 111 6.46 -18.01 -1.77
C LYS A 111 5.27 -17.50 -2.60
N THR A 112 5.39 -16.29 -3.13
CA THR A 112 4.31 -15.67 -3.92
C THR A 112 4.10 -16.34 -5.26
N SER A 113 5.16 -16.82 -5.91
CA SER A 113 5.03 -17.56 -7.18
C SER A 113 4.19 -18.83 -7.02
N ASP A 114 4.33 -19.54 -5.90
CA ASP A 114 3.47 -20.68 -5.57
C ASP A 114 2.00 -20.27 -5.34
N ILE A 115 1.76 -19.13 -4.70
CA ILE A 115 0.41 -18.58 -4.47
C ILE A 115 -0.24 -18.19 -5.81
N LEU A 116 0.49 -17.47 -6.66
CA LEU A 116 0.05 -17.04 -7.98
C LEU A 116 -0.39 -18.23 -8.84
N ASN A 117 0.44 -19.27 -8.91
CA ASN A 117 0.13 -20.47 -9.68
C ASN A 117 -1.13 -21.18 -9.18
N LYS A 118 -1.34 -21.23 -7.85
CA LYS A 118 -2.55 -21.85 -7.26
C LYS A 118 -3.81 -21.03 -7.51
N ARG A 119 -3.70 -19.70 -7.52
CA ARG A 119 -4.86 -18.80 -7.63
C ARG A 119 -5.18 -18.40 -9.06
N TYR A 120 -4.23 -18.52 -9.99
CA TYR A 120 -4.34 -18.02 -11.37
C TYR A 120 -5.66 -18.38 -12.02
N ASP A 121 -6.06 -19.66 -12.01
CA ASP A 121 -7.26 -20.13 -12.70
C ASP A 121 -8.57 -19.54 -12.14
N TYR A 122 -8.57 -19.19 -10.85
CA TYR A 122 -9.74 -18.65 -10.13
C TYR A 122 -9.89 -17.12 -10.28
N GLU A 123 -8.87 -16.44 -10.80
CA GLU A 123 -8.91 -14.99 -11.00
C GLU A 123 -9.59 -14.60 -12.32
N ASN A 124 -10.07 -13.36 -12.38
CA ASN A 124 -10.61 -12.79 -13.61
C ASN A 124 -9.50 -12.39 -14.60
N ASP A 125 -9.87 -12.08 -15.84
CA ASP A 125 -8.91 -11.81 -16.92
C ASP A 125 -8.00 -10.60 -16.65
N ILE A 126 -8.51 -9.58 -15.94
CA ILE A 126 -7.74 -8.39 -15.57
C ILE A 126 -6.60 -8.80 -14.64
N ILE A 127 -6.92 -9.54 -13.58
CA ILE A 127 -5.92 -9.99 -12.61
C ILE A 127 -4.96 -11.00 -13.24
N LYS A 128 -5.44 -11.94 -14.05
CA LYS A 128 -4.59 -12.88 -14.79
C LYS A 128 -3.54 -12.16 -15.64
N CYS A 129 -3.93 -11.10 -16.35
CA CYS A 129 -2.99 -10.28 -17.13
C CYS A 129 -1.92 -9.63 -16.24
N GLU A 130 -2.29 -9.12 -15.07
CA GLU A 130 -1.32 -8.53 -14.12
C GLU A 130 -0.38 -9.58 -13.52
N ILE A 131 -0.90 -10.77 -13.19
CA ILE A 131 -0.08 -11.89 -12.69
C ILE A 131 0.99 -12.28 -13.71
N LEU A 132 0.64 -12.41 -14.99
CA LEU A 132 1.59 -12.76 -16.04
C LEU A 132 2.72 -11.72 -16.15
N LYS A 133 2.39 -10.42 -16.08
CA LYS A 133 3.40 -9.35 -16.08
C LYS A 133 4.33 -9.45 -14.86
N LEU A 134 3.79 -9.75 -13.68
CA LEU A 134 4.60 -9.92 -12.48
C LEU A 134 5.55 -11.12 -12.60
N LEU A 135 5.06 -12.25 -13.10
CA LEU A 135 5.90 -13.43 -13.32
C LEU A 135 7.03 -13.16 -14.33
N GLU A 136 6.74 -12.47 -15.42
CA GLU A 136 7.75 -12.06 -16.42
C GLU A 136 8.85 -11.19 -15.78
N VAL A 137 8.46 -10.14 -15.05
CA VAL A 137 9.41 -9.22 -14.40
C VAL A 137 10.32 -9.95 -13.41
N TYR A 138 9.77 -10.86 -12.61
CA TYR A 138 10.52 -11.51 -11.54
C TYR A 138 11.30 -12.76 -11.98
N HIS A 139 10.88 -13.41 -13.07
CA HIS A 139 11.66 -14.44 -13.74
C HIS A 139 12.96 -13.85 -14.32
N ASP A 140 12.89 -12.72 -15.01
CA ASP A 140 14.05 -12.06 -15.63
C ASP A 140 15.00 -11.41 -14.63
N SER A 141 14.50 -11.12 -13.42
CA SER A 141 15.28 -10.54 -12.33
C SER A 141 16.21 -11.54 -11.61
N GLY A 142 16.16 -12.83 -11.95
CA GLY A 142 16.97 -13.88 -11.30
C GLY A 142 16.60 -14.16 -9.84
N ASN A 143 15.39 -13.75 -9.40
CA ASN A 143 14.90 -13.84 -8.01
C ASN A 143 13.99 -15.05 -7.78
N MET A 144 14.20 -16.16 -8.48
CA MET A 144 13.41 -17.39 -8.40
C MET A 144 14.23 -18.57 -7.88
#